data_AF-A0A9X3MUK0-F1
#
_entry.id   AF-A0A9X3MUK0-F1
#
_cell.length_a   1.000
_cell.length_b   1.000
_cell.length_c   1.000
_cell.angle_alpha   90.00
_cell.angle_beta   90.00
_cell.angle_gamma   90.00
#
_symmetry.space_group_name_H-M   'P 1'
#
loop_
_entity.id
_entity.type
_entity.pdbx_description
1 polymer ?
#
loop_
_entity_poly.entity_id
_entity_poly.type
_entity_poly.pdbx_seq_one_letter_code
_entity_poly.pdbx_strand_id
1 'polypeptide(L)'
;MFALSLGGSADAQSTPQVTQAGTINGSPIRVGTRLTASGGAWSGPSGTTARWEWFACPANARSWTECFTRSLYQNNYTIQSGDVGRYIALNLYAYRGQPQNPGTSGRAERFTITSSTVAPVATPTPTPVPTPRPTPTPTPTPTPIPTVAPTPVPTPDPAFEVPATPVPTSGEVLQETSRHRRIIKPFPVVRMRGTLTSVGAKITLFTVRAPRTAKITVRCKGRSCPASRWSRTHTQRKSTLTRMGRFERGLRAGVVITVSVTRSGYLGKRTTFVIRRGAAPSRIDRCLSSKGRVTKCPAGT
;
A
#
# COMPACT_ATOMS: atom_id res chain seq x y z
N MET A 1 3.82 39.38 -65.62
CA MET A 1 3.21 39.44 -64.27
C MET A 1 2.63 38.06 -63.97
N PHE A 2 3.37 37.19 -63.27
CA PHE A 2 2.86 36.05 -62.51
C PHE A 2 4.00 35.61 -61.58
N ALA A 3 3.97 36.13 -60.35
CA ALA A 3 4.89 35.74 -59.29
C ALA A 3 4.33 34.48 -58.62
N LEU A 4 5.03 33.36 -58.78
CA LEU A 4 4.81 32.13 -58.02
C LEU A 4 5.33 32.36 -56.60
N SER A 5 4.41 32.53 -55.66
CA SER A 5 4.66 32.37 -54.24
C SER A 5 4.69 30.87 -53.92
N LEU A 6 5.87 30.37 -53.56
CA LEU A 6 6.01 29.07 -52.90
C LEU A 6 6.46 29.33 -51.46
N GLY A 7 5.56 28.95 -50.54
CA GLY A 7 5.63 29.26 -49.12
C GLY A 7 6.89 28.72 -48.45
N GLY A 8 7.56 29.60 -47.71
CA GLY A 8 8.42 29.18 -46.63
C GLY A 8 7.57 28.51 -45.56
N SER A 9 7.57 27.18 -45.51
CA SER A 9 7.09 26.45 -44.35
C SER A 9 8.19 26.51 -43.29
N ALA A 10 8.07 27.48 -42.41
CA ALA A 10 8.76 27.50 -41.13
C ALA A 10 8.25 26.32 -40.30
N ASP A 11 9.09 25.32 -40.06
CA ASP A 11 8.96 24.43 -38.91
C ASP A 11 10.35 23.99 -38.47
N ALA A 12 11.04 24.91 -37.79
CA ALA A 12 12.16 24.54 -36.94
C ALA A 12 11.61 23.60 -35.85
N GLN A 13 11.73 22.29 -36.04
CA GLN A 13 11.34 21.29 -35.05
C GLN A 13 12.16 21.49 -33.77
N SER A 14 11.61 22.25 -32.84
CA SER A 14 12.13 22.47 -31.50
C SER A 14 12.27 21.13 -30.77
N THR A 15 13.35 20.93 -30.03
CA THR A 15 13.54 19.71 -29.21
C THR A 15 12.50 19.63 -28.09
N PRO A 16 12.23 18.46 -27.48
CA PRO A 16 11.36 18.37 -26.30
C PRO A 16 11.89 19.25 -25.16
N GLN A 17 11.12 20.24 -24.69
CA GLN A 17 11.51 21.14 -23.60
C GLN A 17 10.43 21.18 -22.51
N VAL A 18 10.85 21.41 -21.27
CA VAL A 18 9.92 21.66 -20.16
C VAL A 18 9.78 23.18 -20.02
N THR A 19 8.61 23.71 -20.33
CA THR A 19 8.33 25.15 -20.34
C THR A 19 7.84 25.67 -18.99
N GLN A 20 7.34 24.78 -18.13
CA GLN A 20 6.91 25.14 -16.78
C GLN A 20 7.20 24.00 -15.81
N ALA A 21 7.66 24.38 -14.62
CA ALA A 21 7.89 23.46 -13.52
C ALA A 21 6.61 22.83 -12.98
N GLY A 22 6.72 21.63 -12.43
CA GLY A 22 5.68 21.04 -11.60
C GLY A 22 5.55 21.72 -10.24
N THR A 23 4.59 21.24 -9.46
CA THR A 23 4.41 21.60 -8.05
C THR A 23 4.26 20.33 -7.23
N ILE A 24 4.85 20.31 -6.03
CA ILE A 24 4.66 19.25 -5.05
C ILE A 24 3.53 19.67 -4.11
N ASN A 25 2.45 18.90 -4.09
CA ASN A 25 1.39 19.07 -3.10
C ASN A 25 1.45 17.99 -2.04
N GLY A 26 1.25 18.38 -0.80
CA GLY A 26 1.16 17.49 0.35
C GLY A 26 1.69 18.19 1.58
N SER A 27 0.86 18.27 2.62
CA SER A 27 1.20 18.91 3.89
C SER A 27 0.63 18.11 5.05
N PRO A 28 1.30 18.07 6.21
CA PRO A 28 2.65 18.58 6.49
C PRO A 28 3.76 17.63 5.99
N ILE A 29 4.96 18.14 5.71
CA ILE A 29 6.09 17.36 5.19
C ILE A 29 6.73 16.51 6.32
N ARG A 30 6.14 15.32 6.57
CA ARG A 30 6.61 14.34 7.55
C ARG A 30 6.48 12.91 7.04
N VAL A 31 7.16 11.96 7.70
CA VAL A 31 7.07 10.53 7.38
C VAL A 31 5.61 10.06 7.30
N GLY A 32 5.29 9.31 6.24
CA GLY A 32 3.94 8.82 5.94
C GLY A 32 3.08 9.78 5.13
N THR A 33 3.51 11.02 4.91
CA THR A 33 2.76 11.98 4.08
C THR A 33 2.85 11.59 2.61
N ARG A 34 1.70 11.63 1.93
CA ARG A 34 1.61 11.41 0.50
C ARG A 34 1.79 12.73 -0.24
N LEU A 35 2.86 12.83 -1.01
CA LEU A 35 3.15 13.91 -1.93
C LEU A 35 2.61 13.57 -3.32
N THR A 36 2.11 14.57 -4.02
CA THR A 36 1.58 14.46 -5.38
C THR A 36 2.20 15.53 -6.27
N ALA A 37 2.55 15.14 -7.49
CA ALA A 37 3.02 16.05 -8.52
C ALA A 37 1.81 16.59 -9.28
N SER A 38 1.75 17.91 -9.46
CA SER A 38 0.75 18.57 -10.29
C SER A 38 1.38 19.68 -11.13
N GLY A 39 0.62 20.23 -12.08
CA GLY A 39 1.09 21.31 -12.95
C GLY A 39 2.19 20.85 -13.90
N GLY A 40 3.05 21.78 -14.29
CA GLY A 40 4.09 21.57 -15.29
C GLY A 40 3.56 21.64 -16.72
N ALA A 41 4.38 22.16 -17.62
CA ALA A 41 4.09 22.29 -19.04
C ALA A 41 5.32 21.90 -19.84
N TRP A 42 5.09 21.33 -21.02
CA TRP A 42 6.14 20.93 -21.94
C TRP A 42 5.73 21.21 -23.37
N SER A 43 6.72 21.44 -24.22
CA SER A 43 6.57 21.63 -25.65
C SER A 43 7.56 20.75 -26.41
N GLY A 44 7.31 20.53 -27.70
CA GLY A 44 8.18 19.74 -28.56
C GLY A 44 7.44 19.14 -29.74
N PRO A 45 8.11 18.34 -30.58
CA PRO A 45 7.54 17.76 -31.78
C PRO A 45 6.43 16.76 -31.43
N SER A 46 5.62 16.39 -32.43
CA SER A 46 4.60 15.36 -32.27
C SER A 46 5.19 14.05 -31.70
N GLY A 47 4.51 13.49 -30.70
CA GLY A 47 4.98 12.34 -29.92
C GLY A 47 5.86 12.68 -28.71
N THR A 48 5.98 13.96 -28.34
CA THR A 48 6.60 14.36 -27.07
C THR A 48 5.69 14.01 -25.90
N THR A 49 6.23 13.30 -24.92
CA THR A 49 5.55 12.94 -23.67
C THR A 49 6.38 13.40 -22.48
N ALA A 50 5.74 13.55 -21.32
CA ALA A 50 6.41 13.90 -20.08
C ALA A 50 6.29 12.83 -19.00
N ARG A 51 7.19 12.85 -18.01
CA ARG A 51 7.14 11.99 -16.83
C ARG A 51 7.70 12.67 -15.58
N TRP A 52 7.25 12.17 -14.43
CA TRP A 52 7.72 12.60 -13.13
C TRP A 52 8.70 11.61 -12.52
N GLU A 53 9.72 12.15 -11.85
CA GLU A 53 10.65 11.37 -11.03
C GLU A 53 10.90 12.07 -9.70
N TRP A 54 10.88 11.30 -8.62
CA TRP A 54 11.04 11.77 -7.26
C TRP A 54 12.43 11.43 -6.74
N PHE A 55 13.02 12.40 -6.03
CA PHE A 55 14.36 12.29 -5.47
C PHE A 55 14.36 12.70 -3.99
N ALA A 56 15.27 12.12 -3.22
CA ALA A 56 15.57 12.52 -1.86
C ALA A 56 17.02 12.95 -1.77
N CYS A 57 17.24 14.20 -1.43
CA CYS A 57 18.55 14.82 -1.48
C CYS A 57 19.05 15.16 -0.07
N PRO A 58 20.35 15.03 0.19
CA PRO A 58 20.92 15.47 1.47
C PRO A 58 20.66 16.96 1.72
N ALA A 59 20.47 17.39 2.97
CA ALA A 59 20.16 18.80 3.28
C ALA A 59 21.19 19.82 2.75
N ASN A 60 22.43 19.38 2.57
CA ASN A 60 23.56 20.16 2.08
C ASN A 60 23.93 19.87 0.61
N ALA A 61 23.07 19.18 -0.13
CA ALA A 61 23.37 18.83 -1.52
C ALA A 61 23.58 20.08 -2.37
N ARG A 62 24.71 20.12 -3.08
CA ARG A 62 25.05 21.22 -4.00
C ARG A 62 24.77 20.84 -5.45
N SER A 63 24.59 19.56 -5.72
CA SER A 63 24.30 19.01 -7.04
C SER A 63 23.23 17.91 -7.00
N TRP A 64 22.50 17.78 -8.11
CA TRP A 64 21.52 16.71 -8.35
C TRP A 64 22.11 15.30 -8.35
N THR A 65 23.41 15.18 -8.58
CA THR A 65 24.11 13.88 -8.54
C THR A 65 24.19 13.31 -7.13
N GLU A 66 24.04 14.14 -6.10
CA GLU A 66 24.02 13.72 -4.68
C GLU A 66 22.62 13.25 -4.24
N CYS A 67 21.61 13.42 -5.09
CA CYS A 67 20.24 13.04 -4.82
C CYS A 67 19.98 11.57 -5.15
N PHE A 68 19.27 10.90 -4.25
CA PHE A 68 18.89 9.50 -4.44
C PHE A 68 17.52 9.42 -5.12
N THR A 69 17.42 8.68 -6.21
CA THR A 69 16.13 8.37 -6.85
C THR A 69 15.26 7.56 -5.89
N ARG A 70 14.04 8.05 -5.64
CA ARG A 70 13.04 7.38 -4.78
C ARG A 70 11.98 6.66 -5.59
N SER A 71 11.44 7.33 -6.59
CA SER A 71 10.35 6.81 -7.40
C SER A 71 10.49 7.30 -8.83
N LEU A 72 10.36 6.37 -9.77
CA LEU A 72 10.40 6.64 -11.20
C LEU A 72 9.00 6.45 -11.77
N TYR A 73 8.61 7.30 -12.72
CA TYR A 73 7.38 7.17 -13.49
C TYR A 73 6.09 7.25 -12.64
N GLN A 74 6.15 7.90 -11.48
CA GLN A 74 4.99 8.02 -10.58
C GLN A 74 4.64 9.47 -10.33
N ASN A 75 3.35 9.78 -10.40
CA ASN A 75 2.82 11.11 -10.10
C ASN A 75 2.72 11.38 -8.59
N ASN A 76 3.08 10.41 -7.75
CA ASN A 76 3.03 10.56 -6.30
C ASN A 76 4.16 9.78 -5.61
N TYR A 77 4.48 10.22 -4.39
CA TYR A 77 5.48 9.61 -3.52
C TYR A 77 5.02 9.70 -2.07
N THR A 78 5.23 8.64 -1.27
CA THR A 78 4.96 8.68 0.17
C THR A 78 6.27 8.77 0.93
N ILE A 79 6.42 9.79 1.77
CA ILE A 79 7.65 10.06 2.52
C ILE A 79 7.96 8.88 3.45
N GLN A 80 9.18 8.37 3.36
CA GLN A 80 9.66 7.24 4.16
C GLN A 80 10.51 7.71 5.33
N SER A 81 10.73 6.83 6.32
CA SER A 81 11.60 7.14 7.46
C SER A 81 13.05 7.44 7.07
N GLY A 82 13.53 6.89 5.93
CA GLY A 82 14.86 7.17 5.40
C GLY A 82 14.99 8.54 4.71
N ASP A 83 13.91 9.32 4.64
CA ASP A 83 13.90 10.69 4.13
C ASP A 83 14.01 11.75 5.24
N VAL A 84 13.96 11.33 6.50
CA VAL A 84 14.10 12.25 7.64
C VAL A 84 15.46 12.97 7.55
N GLY A 85 15.44 14.30 7.70
CA GLY A 85 16.63 15.15 7.54
C GLY A 85 17.09 15.34 6.09
N ARG A 86 16.34 14.84 5.10
CA ARG A 86 16.54 15.08 3.68
C ARG A 86 15.45 16.01 3.16
N TYR A 87 15.69 16.62 2.01
CA TYR A 87 14.63 17.28 1.26
C TYR A 87 14.13 16.37 0.14
N ILE A 88 12.83 16.47 -0.16
CA ILE A 88 12.21 15.78 -1.28
C ILE A 88 12.14 16.72 -2.47
N ALA A 89 12.57 16.22 -3.62
CA ALA A 89 12.55 16.93 -4.88
C ALA A 89 11.77 16.16 -5.94
N LEU A 90 11.24 16.90 -6.91
CA LEU A 90 10.47 16.40 -8.03
C LEU A 90 11.04 16.97 -9.33
N ASN A 91 11.32 16.10 -10.29
CA ASN A 91 11.71 16.51 -11.64
C ASN A 91 10.62 16.13 -12.65
N LEU A 92 10.28 17.08 -13.52
CA LEU A 92 9.55 16.84 -14.76
C LEU A 92 10.56 16.59 -15.89
N TYR A 93 10.33 15.55 -16.67
CA TYR A 93 11.12 15.25 -17.86
C TYR A 93 10.22 15.22 -19.09
N ALA A 94 10.51 16.04 -20.09
CA ALA A 94 9.92 15.95 -21.42
C ALA A 94 10.86 15.17 -22.36
N TYR A 95 10.32 14.22 -23.13
CA TYR A 95 11.12 13.38 -24.03
C TYR A 95 10.28 12.87 -25.22
N ARG A 96 10.98 12.45 -26.27
CA ARG A 96 10.40 11.81 -27.47
C ARG A 96 11.09 10.45 -27.66
N GLY A 97 10.32 9.36 -27.77
CA GLY A 97 10.86 8.00 -27.91
C GLY A 97 10.86 7.15 -26.63
N GLN A 98 11.60 6.04 -26.62
CA GLN A 98 11.55 5.05 -25.53
C GLN A 98 12.17 5.59 -24.23
N PRO A 99 11.47 5.48 -23.08
CA PRO A 99 11.87 6.09 -21.81
C PRO A 99 13.11 5.48 -21.14
N GLN A 100 13.62 4.36 -21.65
CA GLN A 100 14.54 3.47 -20.93
C GLN A 100 16.03 3.72 -21.23
N ASN A 101 16.34 4.49 -22.28
CA ASN A 101 17.72 4.80 -22.68
C ASN A 101 18.02 6.30 -22.45
N PRO A 102 18.83 6.64 -21.43
CA PRO A 102 19.22 8.03 -21.16
C PRO A 102 20.12 8.65 -22.25
N GLY A 103 20.48 7.89 -23.29
CA GLY A 103 21.27 8.34 -24.44
C GLY A 103 20.49 8.48 -25.76
N THR A 104 19.15 8.35 -25.78
CA THR A 104 18.36 8.52 -27.02
C THR A 104 17.12 9.40 -26.86
N SER A 105 17.06 10.19 -25.80
CA SER A 105 16.05 11.24 -25.66
C SER A 105 16.69 12.59 -25.98
N GLY A 106 16.01 13.42 -26.77
CA GLY A 106 16.34 14.84 -26.90
C GLY A 106 16.59 15.49 -25.54
N ARG A 107 17.40 16.55 -25.54
CA ARG A 107 17.85 17.28 -24.33
C ARG A 107 16.73 17.39 -23.29
N ALA A 108 16.95 16.82 -22.11
CA ALA A 108 15.98 16.85 -21.03
C ALA A 108 16.27 18.02 -20.08
N GLU A 109 15.37 18.99 -20.03
CA GLU A 109 15.44 20.11 -19.08
C GLU A 109 14.77 19.75 -17.75
N ARG A 110 15.23 20.36 -16.65
CA ARG A 110 14.80 20.06 -15.28
C ARG A 110 14.55 21.36 -14.52
N PHE A 111 13.55 21.37 -13.64
CA PHE A 111 13.27 22.48 -12.73
C PHE A 111 13.09 21.98 -11.30
N THR A 112 13.66 22.72 -10.34
CA THR A 112 13.72 22.35 -8.92
C THR A 112 12.65 23.11 -8.13
N ILE A 113 11.95 22.44 -7.22
CA ILE A 113 10.93 23.06 -6.36
C ILE A 113 11.43 23.07 -4.90
N THR A 114 10.99 24.10 -4.17
CA THR A 114 11.29 24.41 -2.77
C THR A 114 11.26 23.18 -1.86
N SER A 115 12.33 23.09 -1.08
CA SER A 115 12.68 21.96 -0.26
C SER A 115 12.25 22.25 1.18
N SER A 116 11.52 21.34 1.80
CA SER A 116 11.24 21.39 3.24
C SER A 116 11.82 20.15 3.87
N THR A 117 12.57 20.35 4.97
CA THR A 117 13.16 19.26 5.73
C THR A 117 12.06 18.37 6.29
N VAL A 118 12.18 17.06 6.06
CA VAL A 118 11.22 16.10 6.60
C VAL A 118 11.36 16.08 8.11
N ALA A 119 10.34 16.61 8.80
CA ALA A 119 10.29 16.61 10.25
C ALA A 119 10.02 15.19 10.77
N PRO A 120 10.63 14.80 11.92
CA PRO A 120 10.19 13.62 12.63
C PRO A 120 8.73 13.79 13.04
N VAL A 121 7.96 12.70 12.97
CA VAL A 121 6.63 12.69 13.57
C VAL A 121 6.84 12.81 15.08
N ALA A 122 6.28 13.85 15.70
CA ALA A 122 6.34 14.00 17.15
C ALA A 122 5.79 12.72 17.80
N THR A 123 6.61 12.09 18.64
CA THR A 123 6.15 11.00 19.48
C THR A 123 5.06 11.56 20.38
N PRO A 124 3.84 11.00 20.41
CA PRO A 124 2.82 11.50 21.32
C PRO A 124 3.34 11.39 22.74
N THR A 125 3.28 12.50 23.49
CA THR A 125 3.55 12.51 24.92
C THR A 125 2.56 11.53 25.57
N PRO A 126 3.01 10.60 26.42
CA PRO A 126 2.09 9.67 27.07
C PRO A 126 1.04 10.47 27.84
N THR A 127 -0.23 10.27 27.50
CA THR A 127 -1.35 10.85 28.24
C THR A 127 -1.31 10.29 29.66
N PRO A 128 -1.39 11.13 30.72
CA PRO A 128 -1.42 10.62 32.09
C PRO A 128 -2.56 9.61 32.22
N VAL A 129 -2.26 8.43 32.76
CA VAL A 129 -3.23 7.36 32.99
C VAL A 129 -4.26 7.88 33.99
N PRO A 130 -5.58 7.84 33.69
CA PRO A 130 -6.60 8.29 34.62
C PRO A 130 -6.53 7.45 35.90
N THR A 131 -6.53 8.11 37.04
CA THR A 131 -6.57 7.47 38.36
C THR A 131 -7.86 6.65 38.45
N PRO A 132 -7.81 5.36 38.81
CA PRO A 132 -9.02 4.54 38.90
C PRO A 132 -9.98 5.15 39.93
N ARG A 133 -11.19 5.49 39.48
CA ARG A 133 -12.28 5.95 40.35
C ARG A 133 -12.66 4.82 41.32
N PRO A 134 -12.89 5.10 42.62
CA PRO A 134 -13.30 4.08 43.57
C PRO A 134 -14.58 3.37 43.09
N THR A 135 -14.55 2.05 43.16
CA THR A 135 -15.64 1.17 42.76
C THR A 135 -16.81 1.37 43.74
N PRO A 136 -18.03 1.72 43.27
CA PRO A 136 -19.17 1.85 44.16
C PRO A 136 -19.53 0.50 44.77
N THR A 137 -19.82 0.50 46.06
CA THR A 137 -20.28 -0.65 46.84
C THR A 137 -21.60 -1.19 46.26
N PRO A 138 -21.75 -2.51 46.05
CA PRO A 138 -22.96 -3.06 45.45
C PRO A 138 -24.18 -2.79 46.34
N THR A 139 -25.20 -2.16 45.77
CA THR A 139 -26.52 -1.98 46.37
C THR A 139 -27.25 -3.33 46.40
N PRO A 140 -27.92 -3.71 47.50
CA PRO A 140 -28.62 -5.00 47.58
C PRO A 140 -29.72 -5.10 46.53
N THR A 141 -29.80 -6.27 45.91
CA THR A 141 -30.73 -6.60 44.83
C THR A 141 -32.16 -6.71 45.37
N PRO A 142 -33.16 -6.05 44.77
CA PRO A 142 -34.55 -6.17 45.22
C PRO A 142 -35.13 -7.55 44.87
N THR A 143 -35.95 -8.05 45.79
CA THR A 143 -36.69 -9.32 45.72
C THR A 143 -37.70 -9.29 44.55
N PRO A 144 -37.80 -10.35 43.73
CA PRO A 144 -38.70 -10.36 42.59
C PRO A 144 -40.17 -10.41 43.02
N ILE A 145 -40.99 -9.54 42.43
CA ILE A 145 -42.45 -9.58 42.51
C ILE A 145 -42.96 -10.55 41.43
N PRO A 146 -43.91 -11.46 41.73
CA PRO A 146 -44.52 -12.30 40.73
C PRO A 146 -45.53 -11.50 39.90
N THR A 147 -45.32 -11.43 38.58
CA THR A 147 -46.28 -10.81 37.65
C THR A 147 -46.80 -11.82 36.65
N VAL A 148 -48.12 -11.79 36.53
CA VAL A 148 -49.06 -12.72 35.91
C VAL A 148 -48.99 -12.67 34.37
N ALA A 149 -49.21 -13.82 33.71
CA ALA A 149 -49.58 -13.91 32.28
C ALA A 149 -51.11 -13.71 32.10
N PRO A 150 -51.71 -13.56 30.90
CA PRO A 150 -51.18 -13.43 29.53
C PRO A 150 -51.78 -12.21 28.78
N THR A 151 -51.53 -12.04 27.47
CA THR A 151 -52.55 -11.96 26.38
C THR A 151 -51.83 -11.73 25.03
N PRO A 152 -52.12 -12.51 23.96
CA PRO A 152 -51.52 -12.34 22.63
C PRO A 152 -52.28 -11.30 21.79
N VAL A 153 -51.56 -10.48 21.02
CA VAL A 153 -52.14 -9.55 20.02
C VAL A 153 -51.25 -9.58 18.76
N PRO A 154 -51.84 -9.57 17.55
CA PRO A 154 -51.27 -10.21 16.36
C PRO A 154 -50.26 -9.36 15.59
N THR A 155 -49.45 -10.09 14.82
CA THR A 155 -48.53 -9.65 13.78
C THR A 155 -49.23 -8.90 12.64
N PRO A 156 -48.61 -7.81 12.16
CA PRO A 156 -48.34 -7.72 10.73
C PRO A 156 -46.86 -7.46 10.41
N ASP A 157 -46.44 -8.07 9.30
CA ASP A 157 -45.11 -8.10 8.69
C ASP A 157 -44.92 -6.89 7.71
N PRO A 158 -43.84 -6.79 6.92
CA PRO A 158 -42.65 -5.98 7.16
C PRO A 158 -42.59 -4.71 6.28
N ALA A 159 -41.98 -3.64 6.81
CA ALA A 159 -41.56 -2.50 5.99
C ALA A 159 -40.09 -2.16 6.26
N PHE A 160 -39.32 -2.24 5.18
CA PHE A 160 -37.89 -1.99 5.08
C PHE A 160 -37.68 -0.48 4.89
N GLU A 161 -37.02 0.20 5.84
CA GLU A 161 -36.38 1.49 5.59
C GLU A 161 -35.14 1.62 6.47
N VAL A 162 -33.99 1.79 5.82
CA VAL A 162 -32.68 1.94 6.48
C VAL A 162 -32.45 3.44 6.71
N PRO A 163 -32.45 3.94 7.95
CA PRO A 163 -31.99 5.30 8.20
C PRO A 163 -30.47 5.36 8.09
N ALA A 164 -29.99 6.24 7.21
CA ALA A 164 -28.63 6.75 7.26
C ALA A 164 -28.45 7.51 8.58
N THR A 165 -27.47 7.11 9.39
CA THR A 165 -26.91 7.99 10.42
C THR A 165 -25.39 7.84 10.50
N PRO A 166 -24.66 8.95 10.71
CA PRO A 166 -23.21 9.02 10.64
C PRO A 166 -22.61 8.51 11.95
N VAL A 167 -21.47 7.81 11.87
CA VAL A 167 -20.76 7.31 13.06
C VAL A 167 -19.40 8.03 13.17
N PRO A 168 -19.00 8.42 14.39
CA PRO A 168 -18.25 9.65 14.64
C PRO A 168 -16.75 9.55 14.39
N THR A 169 -16.22 10.70 14.01
CA THR A 169 -14.94 11.23 14.46
C THR A 169 -14.83 11.13 15.99
N SER A 170 -13.86 10.38 16.50
CA SER A 170 -12.87 10.85 17.48
C SER A 170 -11.97 9.69 17.90
N GLY A 171 -10.71 10.02 18.14
CA GLY A 171 -9.71 9.07 18.56
C GLY A 171 -9.94 8.59 19.99
N GLU A 172 -9.59 7.33 20.22
CA GLU A 172 -9.19 6.88 21.54
C GLU A 172 -8.07 5.85 21.36
N VAL A 173 -6.84 6.36 21.46
CA VAL A 173 -5.67 5.53 21.72
C VAL A 173 -5.73 5.22 23.22
N LEU A 174 -6.27 4.05 23.57
CA LEU A 174 -5.99 3.43 24.86
C LEU A 174 -4.81 2.49 24.69
N GLN A 175 -3.67 2.97 25.16
CA GLN A 175 -2.48 2.16 25.44
C GLN A 175 -2.73 1.27 26.67
N GLU A 176 -2.08 0.10 26.67
CA GLU A 176 -1.80 -0.74 27.85
C GLU A 176 -3.04 -1.26 28.64
N THR A 177 -3.43 -2.52 28.55
CA THR A 177 -2.82 -3.59 29.38
C THR A 177 -3.36 -4.98 28.96
N SER A 178 -2.61 -5.73 28.15
CA SER A 178 -2.65 -7.21 28.16
C SER A 178 -1.66 -7.79 27.17
N ARG A 179 -0.49 -8.21 27.67
CA ARG A 179 0.50 -9.04 26.95
C ARG A 179 0.82 -8.51 25.54
N HIS A 180 1.56 -7.41 25.48
CA HIS A 180 2.09 -6.75 24.27
C HIS A 180 2.15 -7.71 23.07
N ARG A 181 1.17 -7.61 22.16
CA ARG A 181 1.01 -8.53 21.02
C ARG A 181 2.17 -8.31 20.05
N ARG A 182 3.30 -8.99 20.27
CA ARG A 182 4.51 -8.83 19.46
C ARG A 182 4.18 -9.12 17.99
N ILE A 183 4.27 -8.14 17.10
CA ILE A 183 4.06 -8.34 15.64
C ILE A 183 5.34 -8.94 15.03
N ILE A 184 5.22 -9.85 14.06
CA ILE A 184 6.40 -10.35 13.33
C ILE A 184 7.07 -9.17 12.59
N LYS A 185 8.30 -8.83 12.96
CA LYS A 185 9.14 -7.80 12.31
C LYS A 185 10.26 -8.43 11.47
N PRO A 186 10.53 -7.95 10.23
CA PRO A 186 9.63 -7.12 9.41
C PRO A 186 8.31 -7.83 9.08
N PHE A 187 7.25 -7.05 8.82
CA PHE A 187 5.95 -7.61 8.50
C PHE A 187 6.03 -8.43 7.20
N PRO A 188 5.48 -9.65 7.16
CA PRO A 188 5.62 -10.51 5.99
C PRO A 188 5.03 -9.90 4.72
N VAL A 189 5.82 -9.88 3.64
CA VAL A 189 5.38 -9.43 2.31
C VAL A 189 5.21 -10.66 1.42
N VAL A 190 4.00 -10.86 0.91
CA VAL A 190 3.67 -11.91 -0.06
C VAL A 190 3.52 -11.26 -1.42
N ARG A 191 4.31 -11.70 -2.41
CA ARG A 191 4.34 -11.17 -3.77
C ARG A 191 3.96 -12.25 -4.77
N MET A 192 2.95 -11.97 -5.58
CA MET A 192 2.51 -12.80 -6.68
C MET A 192 2.57 -11.94 -7.96
N ARG A 193 3.24 -12.45 -9.01
CA ARG A 193 3.28 -11.86 -10.34
C ARG A 193 2.96 -12.96 -11.36
N GLY A 194 2.32 -12.57 -12.46
CA GLY A 194 1.92 -13.48 -13.52
C GLY A 194 1.34 -12.74 -14.71
N THR A 195 0.79 -13.51 -15.65
CA THR A 195 -0.02 -13.01 -16.75
C THR A 195 -1.45 -13.52 -16.61
N LEU A 196 -2.41 -12.71 -17.07
CA LEU A 196 -3.82 -13.12 -17.10
C LEU A 196 -4.06 -14.06 -18.29
N THR A 197 -4.93 -15.05 -18.12
CA THR A 197 -5.36 -15.93 -19.19
C THR A 197 -6.88 -15.96 -19.27
N SER A 198 -7.42 -16.40 -20.41
CA SER A 198 -8.87 -16.52 -20.61
C SER A 198 -9.55 -17.46 -19.61
N VAL A 199 -8.80 -18.40 -19.01
CA VAL A 199 -9.30 -19.41 -18.06
C VAL A 199 -8.89 -19.15 -16.61
N GLY A 200 -8.03 -18.15 -16.34
CA GLY A 200 -7.51 -17.86 -15.00
C GLY A 200 -6.26 -16.98 -15.04
N ALA A 201 -5.17 -17.43 -14.40
CA ALA A 201 -3.90 -16.70 -14.37
C ALA A 201 -2.71 -17.66 -14.42
N LYS A 202 -1.66 -17.28 -15.16
CA LYS A 202 -0.36 -17.96 -15.15
C LYS A 202 0.57 -17.23 -14.19
N ILE A 203 0.86 -17.86 -13.06
CA ILE A 203 1.77 -17.29 -12.07
C ILE A 203 3.21 -17.54 -12.52
N THR A 204 4.01 -16.49 -12.62
CA THR A 204 5.43 -16.56 -13.05
C THR A 204 6.40 -16.30 -11.91
N LEU A 205 5.95 -15.64 -10.85
CA LEU A 205 6.75 -15.43 -9.64
C LEU A 205 5.85 -15.46 -8.41
N PHE A 206 6.19 -16.30 -7.44
CA PHE A 206 5.51 -16.35 -6.16
C PHE A 206 6.52 -16.44 -5.01
N THR A 207 6.64 -15.35 -4.27
CA THR A 207 7.63 -15.20 -3.20
C THR A 207 7.03 -14.68 -1.90
N VAL A 208 7.65 -15.05 -0.79
CA VAL A 208 7.34 -14.55 0.55
C VAL A 208 8.62 -14.03 1.18
N ARG A 209 8.64 -12.76 1.57
CA ARG A 209 9.70 -12.17 2.40
C ARG A 209 9.22 -12.14 3.84
N ALA A 210 9.89 -12.91 4.70
CA ALA A 210 9.56 -13.04 6.12
C ALA A 210 10.81 -13.42 6.93
N PRO A 211 10.87 -13.10 8.24
CA PRO A 211 11.99 -13.51 9.10
C PRO A 211 12.28 -15.00 9.03
N ARG A 212 13.54 -15.42 9.14
CA ARG A 212 13.94 -16.85 9.09
C ARG A 212 13.29 -17.67 10.19
N THR A 213 12.97 -17.03 11.31
CA THR A 213 12.26 -17.61 12.47
C THR A 213 10.76 -17.86 12.24
N ALA A 214 10.20 -17.44 11.10
CA ALA A 214 8.79 -17.63 10.78
C ALA A 214 8.56 -18.90 9.95
N LYS A 215 7.47 -19.62 10.26
CA LYS A 215 6.92 -20.73 9.47
C LYS A 215 6.03 -20.17 8.36
N ILE A 216 6.24 -20.65 7.13
CA ILE A 216 5.38 -20.35 5.97
C ILE A 216 4.53 -21.59 5.69
N THR A 217 3.21 -21.42 5.59
CA THR A 217 2.26 -22.47 5.19
C THR A 217 1.40 -21.96 4.05
N VAL A 218 1.31 -22.73 2.98
CA VAL A 218 0.42 -22.48 1.84
C VAL A 218 -0.66 -23.56 1.84
N ARG A 219 -1.92 -23.14 1.75
CA ARG A 219 -3.05 -24.01 1.40
C ARG A 219 -3.55 -23.60 0.04
N CYS A 220 -3.77 -24.55 -0.85
CA CYS A 220 -4.35 -24.31 -2.16
C CYS A 220 -5.60 -25.17 -2.31
N LYS A 221 -6.72 -24.55 -2.70
CA LYS A 221 -7.97 -25.23 -3.01
C LYS A 221 -8.40 -24.92 -4.43
N GLY A 222 -8.95 -25.91 -5.14
CA GLY A 222 -9.44 -25.77 -6.51
C GLY A 222 -8.79 -26.75 -7.49
N ARG A 223 -9.38 -26.86 -8.67
CA ARG A 223 -9.09 -27.94 -9.66
C ARG A 223 -7.63 -27.97 -10.16
N SER A 224 -6.96 -26.82 -10.24
CA SER A 224 -5.59 -26.75 -10.76
C SER A 224 -4.54 -26.50 -9.68
N CYS A 225 -4.85 -26.84 -8.42
CA CYS A 225 -3.89 -26.69 -7.33
C CYS A 225 -2.78 -27.75 -7.41
N PRO A 226 -1.50 -27.37 -7.35
CA PRO A 226 -0.37 -28.30 -7.44
C PRO A 226 -0.12 -29.11 -6.15
N ALA A 227 -0.67 -28.66 -5.03
CA ALA A 227 -0.67 -29.33 -3.74
C ALA A 227 -1.73 -28.67 -2.84
N SER A 228 -2.51 -29.48 -2.13
CA SER A 228 -3.51 -28.98 -1.18
C SER A 228 -2.87 -28.22 0.00
N ARG A 229 -1.66 -28.65 0.40
CA ARG A 229 -0.87 -28.03 1.47
C ARG A 229 0.62 -28.11 1.14
N TRP A 230 1.33 -27.03 1.43
CA TRP A 230 2.79 -26.97 1.42
C TRP A 230 3.28 -26.11 2.58
N SER A 231 4.41 -26.43 3.19
CA SER A 231 4.96 -25.57 4.24
C SER A 231 6.48 -25.64 4.30
N ARG A 232 7.08 -24.56 4.81
CA ARG A 232 8.49 -24.49 5.13
C ARG A 232 8.67 -23.93 6.54
N THR A 233 9.30 -24.72 7.41
CA THR A 233 9.53 -24.36 8.82
C THR A 233 10.75 -23.46 8.97
N HIS A 234 10.93 -22.87 10.16
CA HIS A 234 12.09 -22.02 10.44
C HIS A 234 13.43 -22.76 10.25
N THR A 235 13.48 -24.04 10.65
CA THR A 235 14.66 -24.91 10.48
C THR A 235 15.02 -25.14 9.00
N GLN A 236 14.02 -25.18 8.12
CA GLN A 236 14.22 -25.41 6.68
C GLN A 236 14.54 -24.12 5.89
N ARG A 237 14.47 -22.93 6.50
CA ARG A 237 14.60 -21.65 5.80
C ARG A 237 16.01 -21.07 5.93
N LYS A 238 16.77 -21.18 4.83
CA LYS A 238 18.11 -20.60 4.69
C LYS A 238 18.13 -19.09 4.36
N SER A 239 16.98 -18.48 4.03
CA SER A 239 16.90 -17.06 3.66
C SER A 239 15.57 -16.42 4.11
N THR A 240 15.57 -15.09 4.26
CA THR A 240 14.38 -14.28 4.53
C THR A 240 13.42 -14.26 3.34
N LEU A 241 13.94 -14.43 2.12
CA LEU A 241 13.14 -14.58 0.91
C LEU A 241 12.92 -16.07 0.61
N THR A 242 11.67 -16.46 0.38
CA THR A 242 11.31 -17.84 0.03
C THR A 242 10.49 -17.83 -1.25
N ARG A 243 11.07 -18.38 -2.32
CA ARG A 243 10.37 -18.64 -3.59
C ARG A 243 9.60 -19.96 -3.50
N MET A 244 8.38 -19.95 -4.02
CA MET A 244 7.45 -21.07 -3.97
C MET A 244 7.14 -21.57 -5.38
N GLY A 245 8.18 -22.01 -6.10
CA GLY A 245 8.11 -22.38 -7.52
C GLY A 245 7.04 -23.42 -7.85
N ARG A 246 6.68 -24.30 -6.91
CA ARG A 246 5.59 -25.28 -7.08
C ARG A 246 4.25 -24.67 -7.47
N PHE A 247 4.01 -23.41 -7.09
CA PHE A 247 2.79 -22.67 -7.36
C PHE A 247 2.93 -21.67 -8.54
N GLU A 248 4.12 -21.56 -9.15
CA GLU A 248 4.38 -20.73 -10.34
C GLU A 248 3.94 -21.48 -11.61
N ARG A 249 2.63 -21.58 -11.81
CA ARG A 249 2.02 -22.30 -12.93
C ARG A 249 0.70 -21.66 -13.38
N GLY A 250 0.11 -22.21 -14.44
CA GLY A 250 -1.27 -21.91 -14.83
C GLY A 250 -2.27 -22.37 -13.77
N LEU A 251 -3.06 -21.44 -13.23
CA LEU A 251 -4.13 -21.70 -12.29
C LEU A 251 -5.47 -21.27 -12.89
N ARG A 252 -6.48 -22.14 -12.77
CA ARG A 252 -7.85 -21.88 -13.21
C ARG A 252 -8.55 -20.91 -12.26
N ALA A 253 -9.52 -20.17 -12.81
CA ALA A 253 -10.42 -19.36 -12.01
C ALA A 253 -11.12 -20.21 -10.92
N GLY A 254 -11.34 -19.62 -9.75
CA GLY A 254 -11.87 -20.30 -8.56
C GLY A 254 -10.82 -20.96 -7.67
N VAL A 255 -9.55 -21.01 -8.10
CA VAL A 255 -8.46 -21.43 -7.21
C VAL A 255 -8.26 -20.42 -6.09
N VAL A 256 -8.23 -20.91 -4.85
CA VAL A 256 -7.96 -20.13 -3.65
C VAL A 256 -6.62 -20.54 -3.06
N ILE A 257 -5.68 -19.60 -3.00
CA ILE A 257 -4.37 -19.79 -2.37
C ILE A 257 -4.33 -18.98 -1.08
N THR A 258 -4.15 -19.67 0.05
CA THR A 258 -4.00 -19.05 1.36
C THR A 258 -2.57 -19.24 1.86
N VAL A 259 -1.82 -18.15 1.94
CA VAL A 259 -0.47 -18.11 2.52
C VAL A 259 -0.57 -17.63 3.97
N SER A 260 -0.05 -18.41 4.91
CA SER A 260 0.01 -18.07 6.33
C SER A 260 1.47 -18.02 6.78
N VAL A 261 1.86 -16.90 7.38
CA VAL A 261 3.20 -16.68 7.95
C VAL A 261 3.05 -16.50 9.45
N THR A 262 3.60 -17.42 10.24
CA THR A 262 3.40 -17.49 11.70
C THR A 262 4.72 -17.68 12.44
N ARG A 263 4.83 -17.13 13.64
CA ARG A 263 5.95 -17.33 14.58
C ARG A 263 5.37 -17.45 15.99
N SER A 264 5.88 -18.41 16.78
CA SER A 264 5.40 -18.62 18.15
C SER A 264 5.56 -17.34 18.98
N GLY A 265 4.50 -16.94 19.68
CA GLY A 265 4.48 -15.71 20.48
C GLY A 265 4.27 -14.40 19.70
N TYR A 266 4.07 -14.46 18.38
CA TYR A 266 3.88 -13.25 17.54
C TYR A 266 2.59 -13.27 16.72
N LEU A 267 2.10 -12.08 16.38
CA LEU A 267 1.05 -11.91 15.37
C LEU A 267 1.62 -12.16 13.97
N GLY A 268 1.03 -13.14 13.29
CA GLY A 268 1.34 -13.52 11.92
C GLY A 268 0.47 -12.83 10.88
N LYS A 269 0.66 -13.22 9.62
CA LYS A 269 -0.11 -12.72 8.46
C LYS A 269 -0.74 -13.87 7.70
N ARG A 270 -1.98 -13.68 7.23
CA ARG A 270 -2.65 -14.55 6.25
C ARG A 270 -3.00 -13.74 5.02
N THR A 271 -2.41 -14.09 3.89
CA THR A 271 -2.76 -13.53 2.58
C THR A 271 -3.55 -14.57 1.81
N THR A 272 -4.75 -14.21 1.36
CA THR A 272 -5.58 -15.06 0.50
C THR A 272 -5.66 -14.46 -0.88
N PHE A 273 -5.36 -15.28 -1.89
CA PHE A 273 -5.53 -14.96 -3.29
C PHE A 273 -6.66 -15.79 -3.86
N VAL A 274 -7.58 -15.16 -4.60
CA VAL A 274 -8.58 -15.86 -5.40
C VAL A 274 -8.28 -15.60 -6.87
N ILE A 275 -8.00 -16.66 -7.61
CA ILE A 275 -7.78 -16.58 -9.06
C ILE A 275 -9.13 -16.34 -9.73
N ARG A 276 -9.21 -15.31 -10.56
CA ARG A 276 -10.42 -14.92 -11.28
C ARG A 276 -10.20 -15.10 -12.78
N ARG A 277 -11.30 -15.27 -13.52
CA ARG A 277 -11.27 -15.36 -14.97
C ARG A 277 -11.11 -13.95 -15.54
N GLY A 278 -10.18 -13.76 -16.48
CA GLY A 278 -10.01 -12.48 -17.18
C GLY A 278 -9.63 -11.28 -16.30
N ALA A 279 -9.32 -11.48 -15.02
CA ALA A 279 -9.06 -10.41 -14.06
C ALA A 279 -7.91 -10.77 -13.12
N ALA A 280 -7.22 -9.75 -12.62
CA ALA A 280 -6.17 -9.94 -11.62
C ALA A 280 -6.72 -10.68 -10.38
N PRO A 281 -5.91 -11.57 -9.76
CA PRO A 281 -6.33 -12.26 -8.55
C PRO A 281 -6.77 -11.27 -7.46
N SER A 282 -7.91 -11.53 -6.83
CA SER A 282 -8.28 -10.74 -5.65
C SER A 282 -7.35 -11.09 -4.48
N ARG A 283 -7.04 -10.10 -3.65
CA ARG A 283 -6.12 -10.27 -2.51
C ARG A 283 -6.77 -9.78 -1.23
N ILE A 284 -6.74 -10.61 -0.20
CA ILE A 284 -7.24 -10.28 1.14
C ILE A 284 -6.15 -10.59 2.15
N ASP A 285 -5.70 -9.57 2.88
CA ASP A 285 -4.72 -9.70 3.96
C ASP A 285 -5.44 -9.65 5.32
N ARG A 286 -5.13 -10.61 6.21
CA ARG A 286 -5.64 -10.65 7.59
C ARG A 286 -4.51 -10.96 8.55
N CYS A 287 -4.66 -10.57 9.82
CA CYS A 287 -3.72 -10.93 10.87
C CYS A 287 -4.03 -12.32 11.43
N LEU A 288 -2.98 -13.00 11.88
CA LEU A 288 -3.06 -14.27 12.59
C LEU A 288 -2.59 -14.08 14.02
N SER A 289 -3.33 -14.61 14.97
CA SER A 289 -2.87 -14.75 16.35
C SER A 289 -1.67 -15.69 16.45
N SER A 290 -0.97 -15.68 17.58
CA SER A 290 0.11 -16.63 17.90
C SER A 290 -0.33 -18.10 17.81
N LYS A 291 -1.64 -18.37 18.00
CA LYS A 291 -2.28 -19.69 17.86
C LYS A 291 -2.74 -19.99 16.42
N GLY A 292 -2.45 -19.13 15.44
CA GLY A 292 -2.78 -19.34 14.03
C GLY A 292 -4.25 -19.08 13.63
N ARG A 293 -5.07 -18.56 14.55
CA ARG A 293 -6.46 -18.14 14.29
C ARG A 293 -6.48 -16.73 13.67
N VAL A 294 -7.41 -16.51 12.74
CA VAL A 294 -7.64 -15.17 12.14
C VAL A 294 -8.09 -14.23 13.25
N THR A 295 -7.47 -13.06 13.31
CA THR A 295 -7.80 -12.01 14.27
C THR A 295 -7.85 -10.67 13.53
N LYS A 296 -8.59 -9.70 14.08
CA LYS A 296 -8.47 -8.31 13.64
C LYS A 296 -7.00 -7.89 13.78
N CYS A 297 -6.48 -7.24 12.73
CA CYS A 297 -5.19 -6.57 12.84
C CYS A 297 -5.33 -5.44 13.86
N PRO A 298 -4.31 -5.17 14.70
CA PRO A 298 -4.29 -3.95 15.48
C PRO A 298 -4.50 -2.75 14.53
N ALA A 299 -5.35 -1.80 14.93
CA ALA A 299 -5.55 -0.59 14.15
C ALA A 299 -4.19 0.12 13.96
N GLY A 300 -3.85 0.50 12.72
CA GLY A 300 -2.55 1.12 12.39
C GLY A 300 -1.58 0.28 11.55
N THR A 301 -2.03 -0.80 10.89
CA THR A 301 -1.28 -1.49 9.81
C THR A 301 -1.82 -1.16 8.44
#